data_AF-A0AAW9EXR7-F1
#
_entry.id   AF-A0AAW9EXR7-F1
#
_cell.length_a   1.000
_cell.length_b   1.000
_cell.length_c   1.000
_cell.angle_alpha   90.00
_cell.angle_beta   90.00
_cell.angle_gamma   90.00
#
_symmetry.space_group_name_H-M   'P 1'
#
loop_
_entity.id
_entity.type
_entity.pdbx_description
1 polymer ?
#
loop_
_entity_poly.entity_id
_entity_poly.type
_entity_poly.pdbx_seq_one_letter_code
_entity_poly.pdbx_strand_id
1 'polypeptide(L)' 'MSGCSSATPSPAPQIIRLTCPAPAPCQLPAASPVNNGDLLDQLTQTEAAWAACAAQVDNLIACQQRHQYRRENGKAKTDP' A
#
# COMPACT_ATOMS: atom_id res chain seq x y z
N MET A 1 -55.02 -4.77 24.94
CA MET A 1 -53.64 -5.24 25.21
C MET A 1 -52.76 -4.77 24.07
N SER A 2 -51.85 -3.83 24.32
CA SER A 2 -50.92 -3.32 23.30
C SER A 2 -49.57 -4.00 23.50
N GLY A 3 -49.16 -4.81 22.53
CA GLY A 3 -47.85 -5.46 22.52
C GLY A 3 -46.86 -4.66 21.69
N CYS A 4 -45.73 -4.27 22.29
CA CYS A 4 -44.62 -3.67 21.56
C CYS A 4 -43.95 -4.74 20.71
N SER A 5 -43.92 -4.55 19.39
CA SER A 5 -43.15 -5.40 18.50
C SER A 5 -41.67 -5.02 18.62
N SER A 6 -40.83 -5.96 19.04
CA SER A 6 -39.37 -5.75 19.09
C SER A 6 -38.86 -5.51 17.67
N ALA A 7 -38.25 -4.35 17.43
CA ALA A 7 -37.59 -4.06 16.16
C ALA A 7 -36.39 -4.99 15.96
N THR A 8 -36.14 -5.38 14.70
CA THR A 8 -34.99 -6.20 14.34
C THR A 8 -33.68 -5.51 14.78
N PRO A 9 -32.74 -6.23 15.42
CA PRO A 9 -31.45 -5.67 15.80
C PRO A 9 -30.71 -5.11 14.59
N SER A 10 -30.07 -3.96 14.75
CA SER A 10 -29.28 -3.34 13.69
C SER A 10 -28.07 -4.21 13.32
N PRO A 11 -27.66 -4.26 12.03
CA PRO A 11 -26.49 -5.02 11.61
C PRO A 11 -25.21 -4.59 12.36
N ALA A 12 -24.31 -5.55 12.57
CA ALA A 12 -23.03 -5.27 13.20
C ALA A 12 -22.16 -4.32 12.33
N PRO A 13 -21.40 -3.41 12.94
CA PRO A 13 -20.53 -2.50 12.20
C PRO A 13 -19.38 -3.27 11.52
N GLN A 14 -19.09 -2.88 10.28
CA GLN A 14 -17.96 -3.42 9.51
C GLN A 14 -16.67 -2.73 9.95
N ILE A 15 -15.71 -3.48 10.49
CA ILE A 15 -14.39 -2.94 10.85
C ILE A 15 -13.50 -2.91 9.61
N ILE A 16 -13.28 -1.72 9.05
CA ILE A 16 -12.32 -1.52 7.95
C ILE A 16 -10.92 -1.32 8.55
N ARG A 17 -10.01 -2.24 8.27
CA ARG A 17 -8.58 -2.08 8.61
C ARG A 17 -7.86 -1.39 7.46
N LEU A 18 -7.42 -0.16 7.68
CA LEU A 18 -6.47 0.49 6.80
C LEU A 18 -5.11 -0.21 6.97
N THR A 19 -4.62 -0.83 5.90
CA THR A 19 -3.30 -1.49 5.85
C THR A 19 -2.47 -0.86 4.74
N CYS A 20 -1.15 -0.95 4.87
CA CYS A 20 -0.27 -0.64 3.74
C CYS A 20 -0.50 -1.62 2.59
N PRO A 21 -0.28 -1.18 1.33
CA PRO A 21 -0.33 -2.09 0.19
C PRO A 21 0.72 -3.20 0.34
N ALA A 22 0.46 -4.36 -0.25
CA ALA A 22 1.45 -5.42 -0.34
C ALA A 22 2.62 -4.99 -1.25
N PRO A 23 3.88 -5.36 -0.93
CA PRO A 23 4.99 -5.10 -1.82
C PRO A 23 4.79 -5.82 -3.14
N ALA A 24 4.96 -5.10 -4.25
CA ALA A 24 5.02 -5.66 -5.59
C ALA A 24 6.49 -5.68 -6.06
N PRO A 25 6.96 -6.73 -6.76
CA PRO A 25 8.29 -6.74 -7.35
C PRO A 25 8.42 -5.65 -8.42
N CYS A 26 9.57 -4.98 -8.47
CA CYS A 26 9.90 -4.08 -9.57
C CYS A 26 9.81 -4.82 -10.91
N GLN A 27 9.16 -4.20 -11.89
CA GLN A 27 9.10 -4.71 -13.26
C GLN A 27 9.95 -3.81 -14.14
N LEU A 28 10.78 -4.44 -14.97
CA LEU A 28 11.52 -3.75 -16.02
C LEU A 28 10.92 -4.15 -17.38
N PRO A 29 10.93 -3.22 -18.35
CA PRO A 29 10.56 -3.56 -19.71
C PRO A 29 11.53 -4.62 -20.27
N ALA A 30 11.01 -5.51 -21.12
CA ALA A 30 11.86 -6.44 -21.85
C ALA A 30 12.80 -5.67 -22.79
N ALA A 31 14.06 -6.08 -22.87
CA ALA A 31 15.09 -5.42 -23.65
C ALA A 31 15.58 -6.33 -24.79
N SER A 32 15.63 -5.79 -26.01
CA SER A 32 16.19 -6.46 -27.18
C SER A 32 16.61 -5.40 -28.22
N PRO A 33 17.63 -4.57 -27.93
CA PRO A 33 18.01 -3.47 -28.82
C PRO A 33 18.73 -4.03 -30.05
N VAL A 34 18.41 -3.49 -31.23
CA VAL A 34 19.03 -3.91 -32.50
C VAL A 34 20.09 -2.92 -32.95
N ASN A 35 19.97 -1.66 -32.54
CA ASN A 35 20.94 -0.60 -32.81
C ASN A 35 21.17 0.28 -31.57
N ASN A 36 22.14 1.21 -31.67
CA ASN A 36 22.52 2.09 -30.56
C ASN A 36 21.40 3.08 -30.17
N GLY A 37 20.53 3.46 -31.10
CA GLY A 37 19.34 4.25 -30.81
C GLY A 37 18.36 3.46 -29.94
N ASP A 38 18.04 2.22 -30.34
CA ASP A 38 17.19 1.34 -29.53
C ASP A 38 17.78 1.09 -28.13
N LEU A 39 19.11 0.98 -28.04
CA LEU A 39 19.81 0.83 -26.76
C LEU A 39 19.64 2.08 -25.88
N LEU A 40 19.75 3.27 -26.46
CA LEU A 40 19.55 4.53 -25.74
C LEU A 40 18.10 4.69 -25.26
N ASP A 41 17.14 4.30 -26.10
CA ASP A 41 15.73 4.32 -25.74
C ASP A 41 15.44 3.31 -24.62
N GLN A 42 15.99 2.10 -24.70
CA GLN A 42 15.85 1.09 -23.66
C GLN A 42 16.53 1.49 -22.34
N LEU A 43 17.68 2.17 -22.41
CA LEU A 43 18.33 2.74 -21.23
C LEU A 43 17.40 3.73 -20.55
N THR A 44 16.86 4.68 -21.32
CA THR A 44 15.92 5.70 -20.81
C THR A 44 14.68 5.06 -20.19
N GLN A 45 14.10 4.05 -20.84
CA GLN A 45 12.94 3.31 -20.32
C GLN A 45 13.26 2.54 -19.04
N THR A 46 14.45 1.93 -18.97
CA THR A 46 14.91 1.18 -17.80
C THR A 46 15.13 2.10 -16.61
N GLU A 47 15.75 3.27 -16.81
CA GLU A 47 15.94 4.28 -15.76
C GLU A 47 14.59 4.80 -15.25
N ALA A 48 13.63 5.07 -16.15
CA ALA A 48 12.29 5.48 -15.77
C ALA A 48 11.55 4.39 -14.96
N ALA A 49 11.65 3.13 -15.38
CA ALA A 49 11.04 2.00 -14.67
C ALA A 49 11.63 1.83 -13.25
N TRP A 50 12.95 2.00 -13.12
CA TRP A 50 13.61 1.98 -11.81
C TRP A 50 13.19 3.14 -10.92
N ALA A 51 13.13 4.36 -11.45
CA ALA A 51 12.67 5.54 -10.70
C ALA A 51 11.23 5.34 -10.20
N ALA A 52 10.35 4.81 -11.05
CA ALA A 52 8.97 4.50 -10.68
C ALA A 52 8.91 3.42 -9.59
N CYS A 53 9.73 2.38 -9.66
CA CYS A 53 9.74 1.36 -8.62
C CYS A 53 10.27 1.90 -7.28
N ALA A 54 11.36 2.68 -7.30
CA ALA A 54 11.91 3.29 -6.09
C ALA A 54 10.85 4.13 -5.37
N ALA A 55 10.10 4.95 -6.11
CA ALA A 55 9.01 5.74 -5.55
C ALA A 55 7.90 4.86 -4.90
N GLN A 56 7.59 3.69 -5.46
CA GLN A 56 6.64 2.76 -4.86
C GLN A 56 7.16 2.17 -3.54
N VAL A 57 8.45 1.79 -3.51
CA VAL A 57 9.11 1.27 -2.32
C VAL A 57 9.15 2.32 -1.21
N ASP A 58 9.50 3.57 -1.54
CA ASP A 58 9.53 4.68 -0.58
C ASP A 58 8.14 4.93 0.04
N ASN A 59 7.10 4.90 -0.79
CA ASN A 59 5.72 5.04 -0.32
C ASN A 59 5.30 3.90 0.61
N LEU A 60 5.71 2.67 0.31
CA LEU A 60 5.47 1.52 1.17
C LEU A 60 6.18 1.66 2.52
N ILE A 61 7.47 2.03 2.51
CA ILE A 61 8.26 2.26 3.72
C ILE A 61 7.62 3.36 4.57
N ALA A 62 7.27 4.50 3.96
CA ALA A 62 6.61 5.60 4.65
C ALA A 62 5.28 5.17 5.28
N CYS A 63 4.52 4.32 4.59
CA CYS A 63 3.31 3.73 5.16
C CYS A 63 3.63 2.85 6.38
N GLN A 64 4.57 1.92 6.25
CA GLN A 64 4.95 0.99 7.32
C GLN A 64 5.42 1.74 8.56
N GLN A 65 6.25 2.79 8.40
CA GLN A 65 6.71 3.65 9.49
C GLN A 65 5.55 4.33 10.23
N ARG A 66 4.58 4.91 9.50
CA ARG A 66 3.37 5.51 10.13
C ARG A 66 2.57 4.48 10.93
N HIS A 67 2.45 3.26 10.42
CA HIS A 67 1.75 2.18 11.12
C HIS A 67 2.51 1.70 12.37
N GLN A 68 3.83 1.55 12.28
CA GLN A 68 4.69 1.20 13.42
C GLN A 68 4.63 2.27 14.52
N TYR A 69 4.81 3.54 14.16
CA TYR A 69 4.69 4.67 15.08
C TYR A 69 3.32 4.66 15.80
N ARG A 70 2.22 4.47 15.07
CA ARG A 70 0.89 4.38 15.68
C ARG A 70 0.77 3.20 16.65
N ARG A 71 1.32 2.05 16.31
CA ARG A 71 1.31 0.86 17.18
C ARG A 71 2.06 1.12 18.48
N GLU A 72 3.24 1.73 18.40
CA GLU A 72 4.08 2.06 19.56
C GLU A 72 3.42 3.10 20.47
N ASN A 73 2.93 4.20 19.90
CA ASN A 73 2.26 5.25 20.68
C ASN A 73 0.90 4.81 21.23
N GLY A 74 0.19 3.94 20.51
CA GLY A 74 -1.03 3.30 21.02
C GLY A 74 -0.72 2.37 22.19
N LYS A 75 0.37 1.59 22.12
CA LYS A 75 0.81 0.71 23.20
C LYS A 75 1.22 1.52 24.44
N ALA A 76 2.01 2.58 24.27
CA ALA A 76 2.43 3.48 25.35
C ALA A 76 1.26 4.18 26.08
N LYS A 77 0.11 4.33 25.42
CA LYS A 77 -1.10 4.92 26.01
C LYS A 77 -1.97 3.92 26.79
N THR A 78 -1.68 2.61 26.69
CA THR A 78 -2.51 1.54 27.27
C THR A 78 -1.84 0.81 28.44
N ASP A 79 -0.54 1.02 28.67
CA ASP A 79 0.15 0.59 29.91
C ASP A 79 -0.02 1.69 31.00
N PRO A 80 -0.61 1.37 32.18
CA PRO A 80 -0.73 2.29 33.32
C PRO A 80 0.61 2.72 33.95
#